data_AF-A0A4Q3T0R1-F1
#
_entry.id   AF-A0A4Q3T0R1-F1
#
_cell.length_a   1.000
_cell.length_b   1.000
_cell.length_c   1.000
_cell.angle_alpha   90.00
_cell.angle_beta   90.00
_cell.angle_gamma   90.00
#
_symmetry.space_group_name_H-M   'P 1'
#
loop_
_entity.id
_entity.type
_entity.pdbx_description
1 polymer ?
#
loop_
_entity_poly.entity_id
_entity_poly.type
_entity_poly.pdbx_seq_one_letter_code
_entity_poly.pdbx_strand_id
1 'polypeptide(L)'
;MRVAVGIIMALALAGPAAAKDANAAFFARNAKTPGVKTIPGIQYKVLKSGPADGVHPQRSSTVKVRYVGSFIDGKVFDSSKDEPDGAVSFPLGRLIPG
;
A
#
# COMPACT_ATOMS: atom_id res chain seq x y z
N MET A 1 -1.83 -22.03 7.13
CA MET A 1 -0.98 -21.13 6.30
C MET A 1 -1.81 -20.52 5.16
N ARG A 2 -2.56 -19.45 5.40
CA ARG A 2 -3.21 -18.62 4.36
C ARG A 2 -3.54 -17.24 4.93
N VAL A 3 -2.62 -16.27 4.81
CA VAL A 3 -2.92 -14.85 5.08
C VAL A 3 -2.74 -14.14 3.75
N ALA A 4 -3.83 -14.02 2.98
CA ALA A 4 -3.89 -13.17 1.80
C ALA A 4 -4.68 -11.92 2.19
N VAL A 5 -4.01 -11.00 2.86
CA VAL A 5 -4.53 -9.66 3.14
C VAL A 5 -4.11 -8.78 1.97
N GLY A 6 -5.04 -8.57 1.04
CA GLY A 6 -4.89 -7.64 -0.07
C GLY A 6 -5.05 -6.21 0.42
N ILE A 7 -4.02 -5.68 1.08
CA ILE A 7 -3.88 -4.24 1.28
C ILE A 7 -3.22 -3.70 0.03
N ILE A 8 -3.99 -3.01 -0.82
CA ILE A 8 -3.41 -2.14 -1.84
C ILE A 8 -2.84 -0.94 -1.08
N MET A 9 -1.57 -1.03 -0.72
CA MET A 9 -0.79 0.05 -0.13
C MET A 9 -0.29 0.91 -1.29
N ALA A 10 -1.00 2.00 -1.57
CA ALA A 10 -0.51 3.02 -2.49
C ALA A 10 0.55 3.87 -1.76
N LEU A 11 1.81 3.42 -1.80
CA LEU A 11 2.94 4.21 -1.32
C LEU A 11 3.33 5.21 -2.41
N ALA A 12 2.89 6.46 -2.25
CA ALA A 12 3.25 7.56 -3.13
C ALA A 12 4.62 8.13 -2.73
N LEU A 13 5.70 7.68 -3.38
CA LEU A 13 7.00 8.37 -3.37
C LEU A 13 7.02 9.36 -4.53
N ALA A 14 7.18 10.66 -4.26
CA ALA A 14 7.18 11.70 -5.30
C ALA A 14 8.57 12.29 -5.54
N GLY A 15 8.94 12.47 -6.82
CA GLY A 15 10.12 13.22 -7.27
C GLY A 15 9.98 14.75 -7.15
N PRO A 16 11.04 15.53 -7.47
CA PRO A 16 11.32 16.80 -6.80
C PRO A 16 10.53 18.01 -7.34
N ALA A 17 10.10 18.84 -6.38
CA ALA A 17 9.66 20.24 -6.46
C ALA A 17 8.35 20.60 -7.19
N ALA A 18 8.02 20.09 -8.39
CA ALA A 18 6.72 20.38 -9.03
C ALA A 18 5.56 19.50 -8.51
N ALA A 19 5.91 18.49 -7.69
CA ALA A 19 5.00 17.45 -7.24
C ALA A 19 4.25 17.78 -5.94
N LYS A 20 4.68 18.76 -5.14
CA LYS A 20 4.07 19.02 -3.82
C LYS A 20 2.60 19.41 -3.92
N ASP A 21 2.25 20.27 -4.87
CA ASP A 21 0.87 20.72 -5.06
C ASP A 21 0.00 19.62 -5.70
N ALA A 22 0.54 18.87 -6.66
CA ALA A 22 -0.14 17.73 -7.28
C ALA A 22 -0.41 16.61 -6.26
N ASN A 23 0.56 16.32 -5.39
CA ASN A 23 0.40 15.36 -4.30
C ASN A 23 -0.62 15.86 -3.27
N ALA A 24 -0.51 17.11 -2.80
CA ALA A 24 -1.46 17.67 -1.84
C ALA A 24 -2.89 17.67 -2.40
N ALA A 25 -3.06 18.03 -3.68
CA ALA A 25 -4.34 17.96 -4.36
C ALA A 25 -4.86 16.52 -4.49
N PHE A 26 -3.99 15.55 -4.78
CA PHE A 26 -4.35 14.13 -4.80
C PHE A 26 -4.81 13.66 -3.42
N PHE A 27 -4.05 13.92 -2.36
CA PHE A 27 -4.42 13.56 -0.99
C PHE A 27 -5.74 14.22 -0.57
N ALA A 28 -5.95 15.50 -0.90
CA ALA A 28 -7.19 16.21 -0.58
C ALA A 28 -8.42 15.65 -1.32
N ARG A 29 -8.24 15.23 -2.58
CA ARG A 29 -9.31 14.59 -3.37
C ARG A 29 -9.57 13.16 -2.91
N ASN A 30 -8.51 12.38 -2.71
CA ASN A 30 -8.59 10.97 -2.34
C ASN A 30 -9.14 10.78 -0.91
N ALA A 31 -8.86 11.70 0.01
CA ALA A 31 -9.49 11.74 1.34
C ALA A 31 -11.03 11.74 1.29
N LYS A 32 -11.61 12.32 0.23
CA LYS A 32 -13.07 12.43 0.06
C LYS A 32 -13.69 11.18 -0.58
N THR A 33 -12.87 10.24 -1.06
CA THR A 33 -13.35 9.01 -1.69
C THR A 33 -13.98 8.09 -0.65
N PRO A 34 -15.19 7.55 -0.88
CA PRO A 34 -15.83 6.64 0.05
C PRO A 34 -14.98 5.42 0.40
N GLY A 35 -14.83 5.18 1.70
CA GLY A 35 -14.05 4.07 2.26
C GLY A 35 -12.55 4.33 2.41
N VAL A 36 -12.05 5.52 2.01
CA VAL A 36 -10.69 5.95 2.33
C VAL A 36 -10.62 6.39 3.79
N LYS A 37 -9.63 5.87 4.50
CA LYS A 37 -9.25 6.27 5.85
C LYS A 37 -7.91 7.00 5.79
N THR A 38 -7.81 8.11 6.50
CA THR A 38 -6.58 8.90 6.60
C THR A 38 -5.97 8.70 7.97
N ILE A 39 -4.67 8.43 8.01
CA ILE A 39 -3.84 8.48 9.21
C ILE A 39 -2.64 9.40 8.92
N PRO A 40 -1.87 9.84 9.93
CA PRO A 40 -0.69 10.66 9.68
C PRO A 40 0.27 9.91 8.74
N GLY A 41 0.56 10.47 7.58
CA GLY A 41 1.49 9.89 6.59
C GLY A 41 0.83 9.17 5.41
N ILE A 42 -0.28 8.46 5.61
CA ILE A 42 -0.95 7.68 4.55
C ILE A 42 -2.47 7.79 4.53
N GLN A 43 -3.00 7.48 3.34
CA GLN A 43 -4.40 7.18 3.12
C GLN A 43 -4.55 5.74 2.63
N TYR A 44 -5.51 5.01 3.17
CA TYR A 44 -5.74 3.61 2.76
C TYR A 44 -7.23 3.31 2.62
N LYS A 45 -7.54 2.34 1.76
CA LYS A 45 -8.90 1.82 1.59
C LYS A 45 -8.85 0.30 1.69
N VAL A 46 -9.69 -0.24 2.57
CA VAL A 46 -9.84 -1.69 2.68
C VAL A 46 -10.82 -2.15 1.60
N LEU A 47 -10.31 -2.85 0.58
CA LEU A 47 -11.14 -3.41 -0.49
C LEU A 47 -11.75 -4.75 -0.08
N LYS A 48 -10.98 -5.56 0.63
CA LYS A 48 -11.42 -6.84 1.17
C LYS A 48 -10.73 -7.07 2.51
N SER A 49 -11.53 -7.28 3.55
CA SER A 49 -11.01 -7.66 4.86
C SER A 49 -10.75 -9.17 4.90
N GLY A 50 -9.72 -9.57 5.64
CA GLY A 50 -9.56 -10.96 6.07
C GLY A 50 -10.58 -11.35 7.14
N PRO A 51 -10.57 -12.61 7.60
CA PRO A 51 -11.37 -13.08 8.74
C PRO A 51 -11.15 -12.18 9.96
N ALA A 52 -12.22 -11.92 10.72
CA ALA A 52 -12.17 -11.05 11.89
C ALA A 52 -11.31 -11.64 13.03
N ASP A 53 -11.20 -12.96 13.07
CA ASP A 53 -10.36 -13.77 13.96
C ASP A 53 -8.97 -14.07 13.35
N GLY A 54 -8.66 -13.47 12.19
CA GLY A 54 -7.38 -13.64 11.53
C GLY A 54 -6.23 -13.06 12.35
N VAL A 55 -5.09 -13.76 12.35
CA VAL A 55 -3.87 -13.26 13.00
C VAL A 55 -3.39 -12.00 12.28
N HIS A 56 -3.36 -10.89 13.02
CA HIS A 56 -2.76 -9.65 12.54
C HIS A 56 -1.23 -9.78 12.56
N PRO A 57 -0.53 -9.43 11.46
CA PRO A 57 0.92 -9.50 11.41
C PRO A 57 1.53 -8.52 12.42
N GLN A 58 2.54 -8.99 13.14
CA GLN A 58 3.33 -8.19 14.07
C GLN A 58 4.53 -7.59 13.35
N ARG A 59 5.19 -6.58 13.94
CA ARG A 59 6.36 -5.93 13.31
C ARG A 59 7.52 -6.90 13.03
N SER A 60 7.61 -8.00 13.77
CA SER A 60 8.58 -9.09 13.56
C SER A 60 8.14 -10.13 12.52
N SER A 61 6.92 -10.04 11.99
CA SER A 61 6.38 -11.02 11.04
C SER A 61 6.93 -10.82 9.63
N THR A 62 7.06 -11.93 8.91
CA THR A 62 7.25 -11.95 7.46
C THR A 62 5.89 -12.10 6.78
N VAL A 63 5.56 -11.19 5.87
CA VAL A 63 4.30 -11.19 5.13
C VAL A 63 4.55 -11.52 3.66
N LYS A 64 3.72 -12.39 3.07
CA LYS A 64 3.73 -12.66 1.62
C LYS A 64 2.59 -11.87 0.98
N VAL A 65 2.93 -10.94 0.09
CA VAL A 65 1.97 -9.98 -0.48
C VAL A 65 2.03 -9.98 -2.01
N ARG A 66 0.89 -9.67 -2.62
CA ARG A 66 0.79 -9.30 -4.02
C ARG A 66 0.52 -7.81 -4.09
N TYR A 67 1.37 -7.05 -4.78
CA TYR A 67 1.27 -5.60 -4.82
C TYR A 67 1.64 -5.03 -6.19
N VAL A 68 1.17 -3.82 -6.45
CA VAL A 68 1.59 -2.98 -7.56
C VAL A 68 1.81 -1.59 -6.98
N GLY A 69 3.03 -1.07 -7.11
CA GLY A 69 3.40 0.29 -6.78
C GLY A 69 3.38 1.18 -8.01
N SER A 70 2.56 2.23 -7.98
CA SER A 70 2.49 3.23 -9.05
C SER A 70 2.57 4.63 -8.47
N PHE A 71 3.11 5.56 -9.25
CA PHE A 71 3.02 6.99 -8.97
C PHE A 71 1.59 7.51 -9.20
N ILE A 72 1.32 8.75 -8.77
CA ILE A 72 0.01 9.40 -8.95
C ILE A 72 -0.36 9.63 -10.43
N ASP A 73 0.62 9.59 -11.32
CA ASP A 73 0.45 9.67 -12.78
C ASP A 73 0.12 8.31 -13.42
N GLY A 74 0.07 7.24 -12.63
CA GLY A 74 -0.20 5.88 -13.08
C GLY A 74 1.03 5.11 -13.56
N LYS A 75 2.22 5.72 -13.59
CA LYS A 75 3.47 5.02 -13.94
C LYS A 75 3.81 4.01 -12.84
N VAL A 76 3.85 2.73 -13.21
CA VAL A 76 4.25 1.64 -12.32
C VAL A 76 5.76 1.69 -12.11
N PHE A 77 6.20 1.67 -10.86
CA PHE A 77 7.63 1.64 -10.51
C PHE A 77 8.05 0.27 -9.95
N ASP A 78 7.12 -0.48 -9.37
CA ASP A 78 7.39 -1.80 -8.80
C ASP A 78 6.13 -2.66 -8.83
N SER A 79 6.28 -3.97 -9.01
CA SER A 79 5.18 -4.92 -9.15
C SER A 79 5.62 -6.31 -8.70
N SER A 80 4.78 -6.99 -7.91
CA SER A 80 5.03 -8.39 -7.56
C SER A 80 4.61 -9.37 -8.67
N LYS A 81 4.11 -8.87 -9.80
CA LYS A 81 3.56 -9.72 -10.88
C LYS A 81 4.66 -10.44 -11.66
N ASP A 82 5.86 -9.88 -11.65
CA ASP A 82 7.02 -10.40 -12.38
C ASP A 82 7.68 -11.58 -11.65
N GLU A 83 7.30 -11.83 -10.39
CA GLU A 83 7.71 -13.03 -9.65
C GLU A 83 6.96 -14.28 -10.13
N PRO A 84 7.60 -15.47 -10.11
CA PRO A 84 7.00 -16.72 -10.58
C PRO A 84 5.72 -17.10 -9.84
N ASP A 85 5.63 -16.77 -8.55
CA ASP A 85 4.44 -16.99 -7.71
C ASP A 85 3.47 -15.80 -7.71
N GLY A 86 3.80 -14.71 -8.41
CA GLY A 86 3.11 -13.43 -8.40
C GLY A 86 3.04 -12.75 -7.03
N ALA A 87 3.91 -13.16 -6.08
CA ALA A 87 3.89 -12.73 -4.69
C ALA A 87 5.30 -12.67 -4.09
N VAL A 88 5.58 -11.62 -3.33
CA VAL A 88 6.89 -11.39 -2.68
C VAL A 88 6.73 -11.47 -1.15
N SER A 89 7.74 -12.04 -0.48
CA SER A 89 7.79 -12.09 0.98
C SER A 89 8.66 -10.97 1.54
N PHE A 90 8.12 -10.18 2.46
CA PHE A 90 8.84 -9.09 3.12
C PHE A 90 8.81 -9.21 4.64
N PRO A 91 9.93 -8.93 5.33
CA PRO A 91 9.91 -8.70 6.77
C PRO A 91 9.26 -7.34 7.07
N LEU A 92 8.13 -7.34 7.78
CA LEU A 92 7.30 -6.14 7.99
C LEU A 92 8.10 -4.99 8.63
N GLY A 93 9.00 -5.30 9.56
CA GLY A 93 9.81 -4.31 10.26
C GLY A 93 10.87 -3.59 9.41
N ARG A 94 11.12 -4.03 8.17
CA ARG A 94 12.09 -3.39 7.25
C ARG A 94 11.43 -2.67 6.08
N LEU A 95 10.10 -2.64 6.05
CA LEU A 95 9.35 -1.89 5.03
C LEU A 95 9.34 -0.40 5.36
N ILE A 96 9.03 0.39 4.33
CA ILE A 96 8.93 1.85 4.43
C ILE A 96 7.76 2.19 5.38
N PRO A 97 7.97 3.09 6.36
CA PRO A 97 6.89 3.59 7.19
C PRO A 97 5.81 4.26 6.32
N GLY A 98 4.56 3.85 6.54
CA GLY A 98 3.38 4.57 6.07
C GLY A 98 2.95 5.63 7.07
#